data_AF-A0A926WTA5-F1
#
_entry.id   AF-A0A926WTA5-F1
#
_cell.length_a   1.000
_cell.length_b   1.000
_cell.length_c   1.000
_cell.angle_alpha   90.00
_cell.angle_beta   90.00
_cell.angle_gamma   90.00
#
_symmetry.space_group_name_H-M   'P 1'
#
loop_
_entity.id
_entity.type
_entity.pdbx_description
1 polymer ?
#
loop_
_entity_poly.entity_id
_entity_poly.type
_entity_poly.pdbx_seq_one_letter_code
_entity_poly.pdbx_strand_id
1 'polypeptide(L)' 'MKRDFSQMSRSELRAYVLKNRDDLEALDILVSRRTPDSEATWYGPMATEDGVPIKENIRLAEKAIQKRAELDRQH' A
#
# COMPACT_ATOMS: atom_id res chain seq x y z
N MET A 1 0.00 6.98 28.60
CA MET A 1 -0.92 7.76 27.74
C MET A 1 -1.04 7.06 26.40
N LYS A 2 -2.27 6.75 25.96
CA LYS A 2 -2.51 6.34 24.56
C LYS A 2 -2.23 7.55 23.65
N ARG A 3 -1.56 7.31 22.54
CA ARG A 3 -1.26 8.34 21.54
C ARG A 3 -2.51 8.55 20.69
N ASP A 4 -2.83 9.79 20.32
CA ASP A 4 -3.92 10.04 19.39
C ASP A 4 -3.43 9.83 17.95
N PHE A 5 -3.72 8.63 17.42
CA PHE A 5 -3.33 8.26 16.06
C PHE A 5 -4.11 9.04 14.99
N SER A 6 -5.27 9.64 15.32
CA SER A 6 -6.10 10.38 14.36
C SER A 6 -5.38 11.61 13.81
N GLN A 7 -4.53 12.23 14.64
CA GLN A 7 -3.80 13.45 14.30
C GLN A 7 -2.47 13.19 13.58
N MET A 8 -2.00 11.93 13.54
CA MET A 8 -0.75 11.59 12.85
C MET A 8 -0.97 11.59 11.33
N SER A 9 -0.02 12.12 10.57
CA SER A 9 0.03 11.91 9.13
C SER A 9 0.19 10.42 8.81
N ARG A 10 -0.11 10.02 7.56
CA ARG A 10 0.00 8.62 7.14
C ARG A 10 1.45 8.10 7.24
N SER A 11 2.45 8.93 6.98
CA SER A 11 3.88 8.57 7.08
C SER A 11 4.31 8.37 8.54
N GLU A 12 3.90 9.25 9.44
CA GLU A 12 4.20 9.15 10.87
C GLU A 12 3.54 7.92 11.50
N LEU A 13 2.26 7.68 11.20
CA LEU A 13 1.55 6.50 11.69
C LEU A 13 2.17 5.20 11.16
N ARG A 14 2.56 5.18 9.87
CA ARG A 14 3.28 4.04 9.28
C ARG A 14 4.60 3.78 10.00
N ALA A 15 5.39 4.81 10.26
CA ALA A 15 6.66 4.68 10.99
C ALA A 15 6.46 4.17 12.42
N TYR A 16 5.38 4.58 13.09
CA TYR A 16 5.00 4.09 14.41
C TYR A 16 4.63 2.60 14.39
N VAL A 17 3.73 2.19 13.50
CA VAL A 17 3.28 0.78 13.37
C VAL A 17 4.46 -0.15 13.07
N LEU A 18 5.41 0.28 12.22
CA LEU A 18 6.59 -0.52 11.91
C LEU A 18 7.47 -0.80 13.14
N LYS A 19 7.50 0.12 14.12
CA LYS A 19 8.23 -0.03 15.38
C LYS A 19 7.42 -0.77 16.46
N ASN A 20 6.09 -0.77 16.36
CA ASN A 20 5.17 -1.31 17.36
C ASN A 20 4.18 -2.27 16.68
N ARG A 21 4.68 -3.38 16.15
CA ARG A 21 3.89 -4.29 15.29
C ARG A 21 2.70 -4.95 16.00
N ASP A 22 2.75 -5.04 17.33
CA ASP A 22 1.70 -5.65 18.16
C ASP A 22 0.61 -4.65 18.58
N ASP A 23 0.77 -3.35 18.27
CA ASP A 23 -0.26 -2.35 18.51
C ASP A 23 -1.32 -2.41 17.40
N LEU A 24 -2.30 -3.31 17.61
CA LEU A 24 -3.37 -3.57 16.64
C LEU A 24 -4.27 -2.35 16.41
N GLU A 25 -4.41 -1.44 17.38
CA GLU A 25 -5.20 -0.22 17.20
C GLU A 25 -4.52 0.72 16.22
N ALA A 26 -3.21 0.94 16.37
CA ALA A 26 -2.45 1.75 15.42
C ALA A 26 -2.47 1.14 14.01
N LEU A 27 -2.39 -0.19 13.91
CA LEU A 27 -2.49 -0.92 12.64
C LEU A 27 -3.86 -0.75 11.99
N ASP A 28 -4.95 -0.93 12.75
CA ASP A 28 -6.31 -0.82 12.24
C ASP A 28 -6.60 0.61 11.73
N ILE A 29 -6.17 1.63 12.46
CA ILE A 29 -6.28 3.03 12.03
C ILE A 29 -5.45 3.30 10.76
N LEU A 30 -4.30 2.67 10.59
CA LEU A 30 -3.50 2.82 9.36
C LEU A 30 -4.19 2.19 8.15
N VAL A 31 -4.80 1.01 8.34
CA VAL A 31 -5.50 0.25 7.29
C VAL A 31 -6.83 0.91 6.92
N SER A 32 -7.57 1.48 7.87
CA SER A 32 -8.83 2.18 7.62
C SER A 32 -8.69 3.41 6.72
N ARG A 33 -7.48 3.98 6.63
CA ARG A 33 -7.13 5.08 5.72
C ARG A 33 -6.85 4.65 4.27
N ARG A 34 -7.07 3.38 3.92
CA ARG A 34 -6.97 2.92 2.52
C ARG A 34 -8.10 3.54 1.68
N THR A 35 -7.86 3.72 0.39
CA THR A 35 -8.94 4.07 -0.55
C THR A 35 -9.98 2.95 -0.56
N PRO A 36 -11.29 3.26 -0.71
CA PRO A 36 -12.34 2.25 -0.85
C PRO A 36 -12.03 1.26 -1.97
N ASP A 37 -12.49 0.01 -1.82
CA ASP A 37 -12.22 -1.04 -2.81
C ASP A 37 -12.84 -0.72 -4.20
N SER A 38 -13.90 0.09 -4.24
CA SER A 38 -14.52 0.61 -5.47
C SER A 38 -13.65 1.61 -6.25
N GLU A 39 -12.69 2.24 -5.57
CA GLU A 39 -11.75 3.22 -6.14
C GLU A 39 -10.34 2.64 -6.27
N ALA A 40 -10.11 1.43 -5.74
CA ALA A 40 -8.81 0.77 -5.77
C ALA A 40 -8.45 0.36 -7.21
N THR A 41 -7.20 0.60 -7.59
CA THR A 41 -6.64 0.04 -8.83
C THR A 41 -6.30 -1.43 -8.60
N TRP A 42 -7.00 -2.30 -9.31
CA TRP A 42 -6.76 -3.75 -9.28
C TRP A 42 -5.83 -4.16 -10.42
N TYR A 43 -4.80 -4.94 -10.10
CA TYR A 43 -3.90 -5.53 -11.09
C TYR A 43 -4.27 -7.00 -11.28
N GLY A 44 -4.34 -7.45 -12.53
CA GLY A 44 -4.55 -8.87 -12.86
C GLY A 44 -3.37 -9.74 -12.42
N PRO A 45 -3.51 -11.07 -12.44
CA PRO A 45 -2.44 -11.99 -12.06
C PRO A 45 -1.23 -11.86 -12.99
N MET A 46 -0.01 -12.02 -12.46
CA MET A 46 1.23 -11.90 -13.25
C MET A 46 1.56 -13.16 -14.06
N ALA A 47 0.94 -14.28 -13.72
CA ALA A 47 1.08 -15.56 -14.39
C ALA A 47 -0.26 -16.30 -14.43
N THR A 48 -0.40 -17.24 -15.36
CA THR A 48 -1.50 -18.20 -15.36
C THR A 48 -1.37 -19.17 -14.18
N GLU A 49 -2.40 -19.99 -13.94
CA GLU A 49 -2.36 -21.03 -12.91
C GLU A 49 -1.21 -22.03 -13.11
N ASP A 50 -0.86 -22.33 -14.36
CA ASP A 50 0.28 -23.19 -14.73
C ASP A 50 1.65 -22.49 -14.61
N GLY A 51 1.69 -21.26 -14.10
CA GLY A 51 2.91 -20.47 -13.90
C GLY A 51 3.47 -19.81 -15.16
N VAL A 52 2.71 -19.76 -16.27
CA VAL A 52 3.15 -19.09 -17.50
C VAL A 52 3.00 -17.56 -17.32
N PRO A 53 4.05 -16.76 -17.52
CA PRO A 53 3.98 -15.30 -17.35
C PRO A 53 2.98 -14.62 -18.29
N ILE A 54 2.11 -13.78 -17.74
CA ILE A 54 1.19 -12.92 -18.51
C ILE A 54 1.90 -11.59 -18.75
N LYS A 55 2.66 -11.52 -19.86
CA LYS A 55 3.55 -10.39 -20.20
C LYS A 55 2.86 -9.03 -20.13
N GLU A 56 1.60 -8.95 -20.54
CA GLU A 56 0.86 -7.68 -20.53
C GLU A 56 0.57 -7.19 -19.11
N ASN A 57 0.16 -8.09 -18.20
CA ASN A 57 -0.10 -7.73 -16.81
C ASN A 57 1.19 -7.30 -16.09
N ILE A 58 2.29 -8.00 -16.36
CA ILE A 58 3.62 -7.63 -15.86
C ILE A 58 3.99 -6.22 -16.32
N ARG A 59 3.86 -5.93 -17.62
CA ARG A 59 4.15 -4.61 -18.19
C ARG A 59 3.31 -3.50 -17.57
N LEU A 60 2.03 -3.75 -17.31
CA LEU A 60 1.14 -2.79 -16.65
C LEU A 60 1.55 -2.55 -15.19
N ALA A 61 1.90 -3.61 -14.45
CA ALA A 61 2.37 -3.50 -13.08
C ALA A 61 3.70 -2.76 -12.98
N GLU A 62 4.67 -3.06 -13.87
CA GLU A 62 5.96 -2.37 -13.93
C GLU A 62 5.79 -0.86 -14.15
N LYS A 63 4.95 -0.45 -15.11
CA LYS A 63 4.65 0.97 -15.35
C LYS A 63 4.04 1.66 -14.14
N ALA A 64 3.12 0.99 -13.44
CA ALA A 64 2.51 1.54 -12.25
C ALA A 64 3.51 1.71 -11.10
N ILE A 65 4.40 0.73 -10.90
CA ILE A 65 5.48 0.79 -9.90
C ILE A 65 6.44 1.95 -10.23
N GLN A 66 6.84 2.09 -11.49
CA GLN A 66 7.71 3.18 -11.95
C GLN A 66 7.08 4.55 -11.68
N LYS A 67 5.82 4.74 -12.10
CA LYS A 67 5.07 5.97 -11.86
C LYS A 67 4.98 6.29 -10.36
N ARG A 68 4.75 5.28 -9.52
CA ARG A 68 4.70 5.47 -8.07
C ARG A 68 6.06 5.89 -7.50
N ALA A 69 7.13 5.23 -7.90
CA ALA A 69 8.49 5.54 -7.47
C ALA A 69 8.95 6.94 -7.94
N GLU A 70 8.45 7.44 -9.07
CA GLU A 70 8.66 8.82 -9.51
C GLU A 70 7.94 9.82 -8.60
N LEU A 71 6.67 9.58 -8.29
CA LEU A 71 5.89 10.43 -7.37
C LEU A 71 6.54 10.48 -5.98
N ASP A 72 6.94 9.33 -5.44
CA ASP A 72 7.58 9.25 -4.11
C ASP A 72 8.97 9.93 -4.09
N ARG A 73 9.63 10.14 -5.23
CA ARG A 73 10.90 10.89 -5.34
C ARG A 73 10.71 12.41 -5.40
N GLN A 74 9.50 12.89 -5.72
CA GLN A 74 9.18 14.31 -5.86
C GLN A 74 8.68 14.94 -4.54
N HIS A 75 8.45 14.12 -3.50
CA HIS A 75 7.96 14.51 -2.18
C HIS A 75 9.00 14.21 -1.10
#